data_AF-A0A0F9LWC6-F1
#
_entry.id   AF-A0A0F9LWC6-F1
#
_cell.length_a   1.000
_cell.length_b   1.000
_cell.length_c   1.000
_cell.angle_alpha   90.00
_cell.angle_beta   90.00
_cell.angle_gamma   90.00
#
_symmetry.space_group_name_H-M   'P 1'
#
loop_
_entity.id
_entity.type
_entity.pdbx_description
1 polymer ?
#
loop_
_entity_poly.entity_id
_entity_poly.type
_entity_poly.pdbx_seq_one_letter_code
_entity_poly.pdbx_strand_id
1 'polypeptide(L)' 'YSKKHWKEETIQDGMVFTIEPGAYKQGLGGQRLENDVLIRNGKVEIITKSEPFTVI' A
#
# COMPACT_ATOMS: atom_id res chain seq x y z
N TYR A 1 -22.43 10.02 5.43
CA TYR A 1 -21.31 9.07 5.21
C TYR A 1 -21.88 7.66 5.25
N SER A 2 -21.90 6.96 4.11
CA SER A 2 -22.29 5.55 4.09
C SER A 2 -21.24 4.72 4.81
N LYS A 3 -21.67 3.76 5.64
CA LYS A 3 -20.76 2.77 6.22
C LYS A 3 -20.14 1.97 5.06
N LYS A 4 -18.82 2.03 4.92
CA LYS A 4 -18.11 1.12 4.00
C LYS A 4 -18.22 -0.29 4.58
N HIS A 5 -18.73 -1.23 3.78
CA HIS A 5 -18.75 -2.65 4.11
C HIS A 5 -17.53 -3.29 3.46
N TRP A 6 -16.45 -3.38 4.22
CA TRP A 6 -15.26 -4.07 3.77
C TRP A 6 -15.51 -5.57 3.87
N LYS A 7 -15.24 -6.29 2.78
CA LYS A 7 -15.17 -7.74 2.79
C LYS A 7 -13.72 -8.12 3.07
N GLU A 8 -13.51 -8.98 4.05
CA GLU A 8 -12.20 -9.62 4.23
C GLU A 8 -11.90 -10.48 3.00
N GLU A 9 -10.68 -10.38 2.50
CA GLU A 9 -10.21 -11.19 1.40
C GLU A 9 -8.88 -11.85 1.77
N THR A 10 -8.74 -13.12 1.42
CA THR A 10 -7.49 -13.83 1.65
C THR A 10 -6.56 -13.54 0.48
N ILE A 11 -5.36 -13.06 0.78
CA ILE A 11 -4.33 -12.81 -0.23
C ILE A 11 -3.87 -14.15 -0.84
N GLN A 12 -3.84 -14.21 -2.18
CA GLN A 12 -3.50 -15.41 -2.94
C GLN A 12 -2.27 -15.18 -3.85
N ASP A 13 -1.61 -16.26 -4.22
CA ASP A 13 -0.49 -16.23 -5.18
C ASP A 13 -0.92 -15.64 -6.53
N GLY A 14 -0.06 -14.84 -7.13
CA GLY A 14 -0.32 -14.12 -8.38
C GLY A 14 -1.05 -12.78 -8.22
N MET A 15 -1.55 -12.44 -7.02
CA MET A 15 -2.17 -11.14 -6.78
C MET A 15 -1.14 -10.01 -6.85
N VAL A 16 -1.54 -8.89 -7.43
CA VAL A 16 -0.81 -7.61 -7.39
C VAL A 16 -1.71 -6.55 -6.76
N PHE A 17 -1.19 -5.84 -5.76
CA PHE A 17 -1.93 -4.79 -5.06
C PHE A 17 -0.97 -3.76 -4.43
N THR A 18 -1.52 -2.65 -3.95
CA THR A 18 -0.75 -1.57 -3.33
C THR A 18 -0.72 -1.71 -1.81
N ILE A 19 0.41 -1.37 -1.21
CA ILE A 19 0.50 -1.01 0.21
C ILE A 19 0.72 0.50 0.26
N GLU A 20 -0.31 1.27 0.63
CA GLU A 20 -0.35 2.73 0.45
C GLU A 20 -0.69 3.58 1.70
N PRO A 21 0.04 3.44 2.82
CA PRO A 21 -0.23 4.23 4.03
C PRO A 21 -0.05 5.73 3.79
N GLY A 22 -0.98 6.53 4.35
CA GLY A 22 -0.93 7.99 4.27
C GLY A 22 -1.14 8.67 5.63
N ALA A 23 -0.38 9.74 5.88
CA ALA A 23 -0.48 10.60 7.04
C ALA A 23 -0.80 12.03 6.61
N TYR A 24 -1.81 12.64 7.22
CA TYR A 24 -2.33 13.95 6.82
C TYR A 24 -2.48 14.86 8.04
N LYS A 25 -2.07 16.12 7.92
CA LYS A 25 -2.26 17.18 8.91
C LYS A 25 -3.02 18.34 8.29
N GLN A 26 -4.21 18.59 8.82
CA GLN A 26 -5.08 19.67 8.36
C GLN A 26 -4.35 21.02 8.36
N GLY A 27 -4.49 21.77 7.26
CA GLY A 27 -3.85 23.08 7.08
C GLY A 27 -2.35 23.04 6.76
N LEU A 28 -1.70 21.87 6.75
CA LEU A 28 -0.28 21.72 6.41
C LEU A 28 -0.05 20.86 5.17
N GLY A 29 -0.82 19.78 5.01
CA GLY A 29 -0.69 18.85 3.88
C GLY A 29 -0.71 17.39 4.35
N GLY A 30 -0.14 16.49 3.53
CA GLY A 30 0.00 15.09 3.88
C GLY A 30 0.94 14.37 2.94
N GLN A 31 1.36 13.19 3.37
CA GLN A 31 2.25 12.32 2.63
C GLN A 31 1.65 10.92 2.57
N ARG A 32 1.76 10.28 1.41
CA ARG A 32 1.43 8.87 1.20
C ARG A 32 2.62 8.17 0.56
N LEU A 33 2.95 7.00 1.08
CA LEU A 33 3.97 6.12 0.52
C LEU A 33 3.28 4.91 -0.07
N GLU A 34 3.71 4.47 -1.24
CA GLU A 34 3.01 3.46 -2.01
C GLU A 34 4.01 2.53 -2.68
N ASN A 35 3.82 1.23 -2.48
CA ASN A 35 4.50 0.19 -3.24
C ASN A 35 3.48 -0.79 -3.83
N ASP A 36 3.71 -1.15 -5.09
CA ASP A 36 3.11 -2.30 -5.74
C ASP A 36 3.82 -3.55 -5.24
N VAL A 37 3.02 -4.53 -4.80
CA VAL A 37 3.50 -5.83 -4.34
C VAL A 37 2.86 -6.96 -5.14
N LEU A 38 3.67 -7.94 -5.51
CA LEU A 38 3.25 -9.21 -6.09
C LEU A 38 3.32 -10.30 -5.01
N ILE A 39 2.34 -11.19 -4.98
CA ILE A 39 2.45 -12.43 -4.21
C ILE A 39 2.97 -13.53 -5.12
N ARG A 40 4.11 -14.11 -4.75
CA ARG A 40 4.73 -15.18 -5.52
C ARG A 40 5.27 -16.26 -4.59
N ASN A 41 4.89 -17.50 -4.85
CA ASN A 41 5.21 -18.65 -4.01
C ASN A 41 4.89 -18.41 -2.52
N GLY A 42 3.77 -17.75 -2.23
CA GLY A 42 3.33 -17.42 -0.86
C GLY A 42 4.18 -16.35 -0.16
N LYS A 43 4.99 -15.58 -0.91
CA LYS A 43 5.81 -14.48 -0.40
C LYS A 43 5.45 -13.17 -1.09
N VAL A 44 5.70 -12.07 -0.39
CA VAL A 44 5.57 -10.71 -0.93
C VAL A 44 6.84 -10.34 -1.68
N GLU A 45 6.70 -9.91 -2.93
CA GLU A 45 7.76 -9.31 -3.75
C GLU A 45 7.40 -7.85 -4.05
N ILE A 46 8.27 -6.90 -3.70
CA ILE A 46 8.08 -5.48 -4.06
C ILE A 46 8.50 -5.30 -5.51
N ILE A 47 7.60 -4.81 -6.36
CA ILE A 47 7.86 -4.60 -7.78
C ILE A 47 8.05 -3.12 -8.15
N THR A 48 7.70 -2.21 -7.24
CA THR A 48 8.11 -0.80 -7.33
C THR A 48 9.62 -0.68 -7.22
N LYS A 49 10.25 0.04 -8.17
CA LYS A 49 11.73 0.17 -8.25
C LYS A 49 12.25 1.56 -7.90
N SER A 50 11.37 2.50 -7.58
CA SER A 50 11.81 3.81 -7.11
C SER A 50 12.53 3.67 -5.78
N GLU A 51 13.61 4.42 -5.60
CA GLU A 51 14.34 4.42 -4.33
C GLU A 51 13.45 4.91 -3.18
N PRO A 52 13.54 4.28 -1.99
CA PRO A 52 12.92 4.81 -0.80
C PRO A 52 13.50 6.20 -0.52
N PHE A 53 12.64 7.20 -0.41
CA PHE A 53 13.07 8.49 0.11
C PHE A 53 13.33 8.35 1.62
N THR A 54 14.48 8.83 2.09
CA THR A 54 14.77 8.94 3.51
C THR A 54 14.37 10.34 3.96
N VAL A 55 13.44 10.44 4.92
CA VAL A 55 13.20 11.70 5.64
C VAL A 55 14.27 11.82 6.72
N ILE A 56 15.13 12.83 6.59
CA ILE A 56 16.06 13.29 7.63
C ILE A 56 15.34 14.19 8.63
#